data_AF-A0A537P409-F1
#
_entry.id   AF-A0A537P409-F1
#
_cell.length_a   1.000
_cell.length_b   1.000
_cell.length_c   1.000
_cell.angle_alpha   90.00
_cell.angle_beta   90.00
_cell.angle_gamma   90.00
#
_symmetry.space_group_name_H-M   'P 1'
#
loop_
_entity.id
_entity.type
_entity.pdbx_description
1 polymer ?
#
loop_
_entity_poly.entity_id
_entity_poly.type
_entity_poly.pdbx_seq_one_letter_code
_entity_poly.pdbx_strand_id
1 'polypeptide(L)'
;VTKCECGHSFGDYRRNWKLKASISVRNSEAALAEIYPNSDIADPRWMEIREFICPDCGTLHEVEAAAPGYPIVHDFQPDLEGFYRDWLKKPLEET
;
A
#
# COMPACT_ATOMS: atom_id res chain seq x y z
N VAL A 1 3.64 -9.91 11.86
CA VAL A 1 4.46 -8.82 11.26
C VAL A 1 4.08 -8.66 9.80
N THR A 2 4.06 -7.44 9.25
CA THR A 2 3.91 -7.23 7.80
C THR A 2 5.28 -7.26 7.14
N LYS A 3 5.47 -8.14 6.14
CA LYS A 3 6.78 -8.46 5.58
C LYS A 3 6.70 -8.63 4.07
N CYS A 4 7.65 -8.05 3.34
CA CYS A 4 7.86 -8.31 1.92
C CYS A 4 8.47 -9.70 1.73
N GLU A 5 8.23 -10.32 0.57
CA GLU A 5 8.85 -11.59 0.17
C GLU A 5 10.39 -11.54 0.23
N CYS A 6 11.00 -10.40 -0.09
CA CYS A 6 12.46 -10.23 -0.07
C CYS A 6 13.09 -10.29 1.34
N GLY A 7 12.27 -10.27 2.40
CA GLY A 7 12.75 -10.26 3.78
C GLY A 7 12.50 -8.96 4.55
N HIS A 8 12.24 -7.84 3.85
CA HIS A 8 12.02 -6.54 4.48
C HIS A 8 10.81 -6.55 5.43
N SER A 9 10.97 -6.08 6.66
CA SER A 9 9.89 -5.95 7.63
C SER A 9 9.39 -4.51 7.70
N PHE A 10 8.09 -4.32 7.42
CA PHE A 10 7.43 -3.03 7.59
C PHE A 10 6.92 -2.80 9.02
N GLY A 11 7.03 -3.81 9.90
CA GLY A 11 6.69 -3.74 11.33
C GLY A 11 5.41 -4.48 11.72
N ASP A 12 4.81 -4.05 12.83
CA ASP A 12 3.62 -4.67 13.42
C ASP A 12 2.43 -4.68 12.46
N TYR A 13 1.72 -5.82 12.37
CA TYR A 13 0.62 -6.01 11.41
C TYR A 13 -0.60 -5.12 11.68
N ARG A 14 -0.71 -4.56 12.89
CA ARG A 14 -1.79 -3.64 13.30
C ARG A 14 -1.51 -2.20 12.89
N ARG A 15 -0.32 -1.92 12.36
CA ARG A 15 0.07 -0.59 11.86
C ARG A 15 0.01 -0.58 10.34
N ASN A 16 -0.34 0.57 9.79
CA ASN A 16 -0.33 0.75 8.35
C ASN A 16 1.11 0.65 7.81
N TRP A 17 1.41 -0.43 7.10
CA TRP A 17 2.73 -0.72 6.55
C TRP A 17 3.20 0.34 5.55
N LYS A 18 2.26 1.01 4.85
CA LYS A 18 2.55 2.08 3.89
C LYS A 18 3.33 3.24 4.51
N LEU A 19 3.17 3.50 5.82
CA LEU A 19 3.92 4.53 6.55
C LEU A 19 5.41 4.20 6.73
N LYS A 20 5.82 2.98 6.36
CA LYS A 20 7.21 2.50 6.38
C LYS A 20 7.71 2.10 4.98
N ALA A 21 6.90 2.25 3.94
CA ALA A 21 7.29 2.02 2.57
C ALA A 21 7.96 3.26 1.96
N SER A 22 8.67 3.07 0.84
CA SER A 22 9.02 4.19 -0.04
C SER A 22 7.79 4.58 -0.87
N ILE A 23 7.60 5.87 -1.13
CA ILE A 23 6.48 6.37 -1.92
C ILE A 23 6.98 7.16 -3.13
N SER A 24 6.47 6.83 -4.30
CA SER A 24 6.59 7.60 -5.53
C SER A 24 5.23 8.23 -5.84
N VAL A 25 5.17 9.53 -6.08
CA VAL A 25 3.92 10.25 -6.32
C VAL A 25 3.94 10.87 -7.71
N ARG A 26 2.98 10.47 -8.55
CA ARG A 26 2.72 11.07 -9.87
C ARG A 26 1.62 12.12 -9.71
N ASN A 27 2.02 13.38 -9.62
CA ASN A 27 1.15 14.54 -9.43
C ASN A 27 1.38 15.63 -10.48
N SER A 28 1.87 15.25 -11.65
CA SER A 28 2.00 16.13 -12.81
C SER A 28 1.54 15.39 -14.06
N GLU A 29 1.11 16.15 -15.07
CA GLU A 29 0.69 15.59 -16.35
C GLU A 29 1.82 14.77 -17.00
N ALA A 30 3.06 15.26 -16.95
CA ALA A 30 4.23 14.54 -17.47
C ALA A 30 4.45 13.19 -16.77
N ALA A 31 4.38 13.16 -15.43
CA ALA A 31 4.57 11.92 -14.67
C ALA A 31 3.42 10.93 -14.87
N LEU A 32 2.19 11.41 -15.08
CA LEU A 32 1.03 10.57 -15.39
C LEU A 32 1.09 10.04 -16.84
N ALA A 33 1.58 10.84 -17.80
CA ALA A 33 1.75 10.45 -19.19
C ALA A 33 2.77 9.30 -19.39
N GLU A 34 3.64 9.03 -18.42
CA GLU A 34 4.52 7.86 -18.44
C GLU A 34 3.76 6.53 -18.38
N ILE A 35 2.58 6.52 -17.74
CA ILE A 35 1.79 5.30 -17.50
C ILE A 35 0.44 5.32 -18.22
N TYR A 36 -0.02 6.48 -18.67
CA TYR A 36 -1.23 6.65 -19.46
C TYR A 36 -0.87 7.07 -20.90
N PRO A 37 -1.19 6.24 -21.91
CA PRO A 37 -0.68 6.44 -23.28
C PRO A 37 -1.32 7.61 -24.04
N ASN A 38 -2.49 8.09 -23.61
CA ASN A 38 -3.32 9.05 -24.36
C ASN A 38 -3.94 10.10 -23.42
N SER A 39 -4.93 10.86 -23.92
CA SER A 39 -5.67 11.90 -23.19
C SER A 39 -6.52 11.41 -22.01
N ASP A 40 -6.53 10.11 -21.69
CA ASP A 40 -7.25 9.54 -20.55
C ASP A 40 -6.48 9.72 -19.21
N ILE A 41 -5.70 10.79 -19.12
CA ILE A 41 -4.93 11.17 -17.94
C ILE A 41 -5.85 11.89 -16.94
N ALA A 42 -5.75 11.54 -15.66
CA ALA A 42 -6.43 12.29 -14.60
C ALA A 42 -5.82 13.70 -14.45
N ASP A 43 -6.64 14.73 -14.17
CA ASP A 43 -6.10 16.06 -13.86
C ASP A 43 -5.33 15.99 -12.52
N PRO A 44 -4.01 16.29 -12.50
CA PRO A 44 -3.17 16.15 -11.32
C PRO A 44 -3.59 17.06 -10.15
N ARG A 45 -4.41 18.08 -10.41
CA ARG A 45 -4.99 18.92 -9.34
C ARG A 45 -6.12 18.23 -8.58
N TRP A 46 -6.69 17.18 -9.17
CA TRP A 46 -7.82 16.43 -8.61
C TRP A 46 -7.41 15.06 -8.09
N MET A 47 -6.41 14.43 -8.72
CA MET A 47 -5.99 13.08 -8.40
C MET A 47 -4.50 12.90 -8.62
N GLU A 48 -3.82 12.33 -7.63
CA GLU A 48 -2.44 11.86 -7.70
C GLU A 48 -2.43 10.33 -7.68
N ILE A 49 -1.45 9.74 -8.35
CA ILE A 49 -1.17 8.30 -8.25
C ILE A 49 0.01 8.11 -7.29
N ARG A 50 -0.19 7.34 -6.23
CA ARG A 50 0.79 7.09 -5.16
C ARG A 50 1.20 5.63 -5.16
N GLU A 51 2.45 5.37 -5.52
CA GLU A 51 3.05 4.06 -5.65
C GLU A 51 3.83 3.72 -4.37
N PHE A 52 3.41 2.68 -3.63
CA PHE A 52 4.04 2.24 -2.39
C PHE A 52 4.95 1.03 -2.63
N ILE A 53 6.24 1.25 -2.38
CA ILE A 53 7.33 0.40 -2.87
C ILE A 53 8.15 -0.11 -1.70
N CYS A 54 8.54 -1.39 -1.75
CA CYS A 54 9.50 -1.95 -0.80
C CYS A 54 10.86 -1.24 -0.93
N PRO A 55 11.43 -0.69 0.16
CA PRO A 55 12.69 0.05 0.09
C PRO A 55 13.91 -0.82 -0.23
N ASP A 56 13.84 -2.14 -0.01
CA ASP A 56 15.00 -3.03 -0.19
C ASP A 56 15.06 -3.65 -1.59
N CYS A 57 13.92 -4.12 -2.12
CA CYS A 57 13.88 -4.84 -3.41
C CYS A 57 13.15 -4.11 -4.53
N GLY A 58 12.54 -2.95 -4.25
CA GLY A 58 11.82 -2.16 -5.26
C GLY A 58 10.48 -2.74 -5.71
N THR A 59 9.95 -3.77 -5.05
CA THR A 59 8.62 -4.32 -5.39
C THR A 59 7.52 -3.29 -5.11
N LEU A 60 6.70 -3.01 -6.12
CA LEU A 60 5.49 -2.20 -6.00
C LEU A 60 4.38 -3.05 -5.35
N HIS A 61 3.99 -2.70 -4.12
CA HIS A 61 3.00 -3.46 -3.36
C HIS A 61 1.60 -2.87 -3.42
N GLU A 62 1.47 -1.55 -3.62
CA GLU A 62 0.17 -0.89 -3.70
C GLU A 62 0.23 0.38 -4.55
N VAL A 63 -0.89 0.72 -5.16
CA VAL A 63 -1.10 1.98 -5.88
C VAL A 63 -2.40 2.63 -5.40
N GLU A 64 -2.30 3.82 -4.83
CA GLU A 64 -3.47 4.61 -4.46
C GLU A 64 -3.71 5.73 -5.47
N ALA A 65 -4.94 5.82 -5.98
CA ALA A 65 -5.43 6.97 -6.73
C ALA A 65 -6.25 7.85 -5.78
N ALA A 66 -5.69 8.99 -5.36
CA ALA A 66 -6.28 9.80 -4.30
C ALA A 66 -6.15 11.29 -4.59
N ALA A 67 -7.03 12.11 -4.00
CA ALA A 67 -6.92 13.56 -4.14
C ALA A 67 -5.66 14.10 -3.44
N PRO A 68 -5.05 15.20 -3.90
CA PRO A 68 -3.93 15.83 -3.23
C PRO A 68 -4.23 16.09 -1.75
N GLY A 69 -3.31 15.69 -0.87
CA GLY A 69 -3.44 15.85 0.58
C GLY A 69 -4.35 14.84 1.29
N TYR A 70 -5.00 13.92 0.57
CA TYR A 70 -5.77 12.83 1.19
C TYR A 70 -4.85 11.93 2.05
N PRO A 71 -5.28 11.45 3.22
CA PRO A 71 -4.44 10.57 4.04
C PRO A 71 -4.08 9.27 3.32
N ILE A 72 -2.98 8.65 3.74
CA ILE A 72 -2.61 7.29 3.32
C ILE A 72 -3.61 6.32 3.94
N VAL A 73 -4.24 5.48 3.12
CA VAL A 73 -5.32 4.59 3.57
C VAL A 73 -4.72 3.40 4.32
N HIS A 74 -5.31 3.04 5.45
CA HIS A 74 -5.01 1.78 6.13
C HIS A 74 -6.03 0.74 5.68
N ASP A 75 -5.68 0.00 4.63
CA ASP A 75 -6.66 -0.78 3.86
C ASP A 75 -7.29 -1.91 4.66
N PHE A 76 -6.51 -2.53 5.55
CA PHE A 76 -6.96 -3.71 6.26
C PHE A 76 -6.39 -3.83 7.67
N GLN A 77 -7.28 -4.10 8.63
CA GLN A 77 -6.97 -4.45 10.01
C GLN A 77 -7.71 -5.75 10.35
N PRO A 78 -7.07 -6.93 10.15
CA PRO A 78 -7.71 -8.21 10.39
C PRO A 78 -7.90 -8.50 11.89
N ASP A 79 -9.03 -9.11 12.23
CA ASP A 79 -9.19 -9.87 13.47
C ASP A 79 -8.62 -11.28 13.27
N LEU A 80 -7.31 -11.43 13.50
CA LEU A 80 -6.62 -12.71 13.34
C LEU A 80 -7.08 -13.71 14.39
N GLU A 81 -7.27 -13.26 15.64
CA GLU A 81 -7.69 -14.10 16.75
C GLU A 81 -9.07 -14.71 16.49
N GLY A 82 -10.06 -13.89 16.11
CA GLY A 82 -11.40 -14.34 15.76
C GLY A 82 -11.40 -15.24 14.53
N PHE A 83 -10.65 -14.88 13.48
CA PHE A 83 -10.56 -15.70 12.27
C PHE A 83 -10.02 -17.10 12.57
N TYR A 84 -8.93 -17.22 13.34
CA TYR A 84 -8.35 -18.52 13.67
C TYR A 84 -9.23 -19.32 14.64
N ARG A 85 -9.61 -18.72 15.78
CA ARG A 85 -10.37 -19.40 16.84
C ARG A 85 -11.78 -19.78 16.38
N ASP A 86 -12.52 -18.83 15.82
CA ASP A 86 -13.96 -18.98 15.64
C ASP A 86 -14.31 -19.53 14.25
N TRP A 87 -13.54 -19.18 13.21
CA TRP A 87 -13.88 -19.55 11.84
C TRP A 87 -13.12 -20.80 11.41
N LEU A 88 -11.78 -20.79 11.56
CA LEU A 88 -10.94 -21.93 11.18
C LEU A 88 -10.93 -23.06 12.21
N LYS A 89 -11.37 -22.79 13.44
CA LYS A 89 -11.29 -23.71 14.58
C LYS A 89 -9.86 -24.23 14.82
N LYS A 90 -8.88 -23.33 14.68
CA LYS A 90 -7.45 -23.61 14.85
C LYS A 90 -6.82 -22.60 15.82
N PRO A 91 -5.75 -22.98 16.54
CA PRO A 91 -5.00 -22.01 17.31
C PRO A 91 -4.31 -21.01 16.37
N LEU A 92 -4.22 -19.75 16.80
CA LEU A 92 -3.32 -18.78 16.19
C LEU A 92 -1.91 -19.06 16.76
N GLU A 93 -0.96 -19.37 15.88
CA GLU A 93 0.43 -19.62 16.28
C GLU A 93 1.11 -18.28 16.62
N GLU A 94 1.82 -18.24 17.76
CA GLU A 94 2.70 -17.11 18.07
C GLU A 94 3.91 -17.15 17.13
N THR A 95 4.13 -16.07 16.39
CA THR A 95 5.25 -15.92 15.43
C THR A 95 6.38 -15.08 16.00
#